data_AF-A0A847SDF6-F1
#
_entry.id   AF-A0A847SDF6-F1
#
_cell.length_a   1.000
_cell.length_b   1.000
_cell.length_c   1.000
_cell.angle_alpha   90.00
_cell.angle_beta   90.00
_cell.angle_gamma   90.00
#
_symmetry.space_group_name_H-M   'P 1'
#
loop_
_entity.id
_entity.type
_entity.pdbx_description
1 polymer ?
#
loop_
_entity_poly.entity_id
_entity_poly.type
_entity_poly.pdbx_seq_one_letter_code
_entity_poly.pdbx_strand_id
1 'polypeptide(L)' 'MRAPRNLRRQAGFLSIQHLLILLVIVVLVFGTKKLRNVGQDLGSAVKGFKDGVKGEGEAEAKPETKAIEQKDDSKA' A
#
# COMPACT_ATOMS: atom_id res chain seq x y z
N MET A 1 28.99 12.41 26.77
CA MET A 1 28.71 10.95 26.86
C MET A 1 27.37 10.67 26.19
N ARG A 2 27.34 9.94 25.07
CA ARG A 2 26.12 9.66 24.29
C ARG A 2 25.50 8.36 24.78
N ALA A 3 24.22 8.41 25.16
CA ALA A 3 23.45 7.22 25.48
C ALA A 3 23.16 6.41 24.20
N PRO A 4 23.44 5.09 24.16
CA PRO A 4 23.02 4.25 23.05
C PRO A 4 21.49 4.01 23.11
N ARG A 5 20.76 4.49 22.10
CA ARG A 5 19.29 4.37 21.97
C ARG A 5 18.88 3.13 21.18
N ASN A 6 19.48 1.98 21.47
CA ASN A 6 19.17 0.75 20.74
C ASN A 6 19.05 -0.40 21.74
N LEU A 7 18.03 -0.29 22.57
CA LEU A 7 17.54 -1.34 23.45
C LEU A 7 16.09 -1.60 23.04
N ARG A 8 15.75 -2.86 22.68
CA ARG A 8 14.40 -3.40 22.38
C ARG A 8 14.00 -3.55 20.90
N ARG A 9 14.55 -4.56 20.22
CA ARG A 9 13.88 -5.26 19.10
C ARG A 9 14.16 -6.77 19.19
N GLN A 10 13.95 -7.35 20.38
CA GLN A 10 13.95 -8.80 20.60
C GLN A 10 12.52 -9.17 21.02
N ALA A 11 11.70 -9.56 20.06
CA ALA A 11 10.45 -10.29 20.28
C ALA A 11 10.00 -10.88 18.93
N GLY A 12 10.12 -12.20 18.82
CA GLY A 12 9.43 -13.02 17.83
C GLY A 12 9.99 -12.96 16.41
N PHE A 13 10.05 -14.11 15.77
CA PHE A 13 10.36 -14.36 14.36
C PHE A 13 9.50 -13.59 13.32
N LEU A 14 8.68 -12.62 13.77
CA LEU A 14 7.82 -11.76 12.97
C LEU A 14 8.09 -10.28 13.24
N SER A 15 9.35 -9.91 13.49
CA SER A 15 9.71 -8.50 13.62
C SER A 15 9.33 -7.76 12.34
N ILE A 16 8.60 -6.65 12.47
CA ILE A 16 8.16 -5.81 11.35
C ILE A 16 9.32 -5.46 10.41
N GLN A 17 10.55 -5.36 10.93
CA GLN A 17 11.77 -5.17 10.15
C GLN A 17 12.03 -6.30 9.15
N HIS A 18 11.80 -7.57 9.51
CA HIS A 18 11.97 -8.72 8.61
C HIS A 18 10.89 -8.73 7.50
N LEU A 19 9.63 -8.41 7.85
CA LEU A 19 8.57 -8.27 6.85
C LEU A 19 8.86 -7.11 5.87
N LEU A 20 9.40 -6.00 6.37
CA LEU A 20 9.84 -4.86 5.55
C LEU A 20 10.94 -5.26 4.57
N ILE A 21 11.96 -5.99 5.05
CA ILE A 21 13.08 -6.45 4.21
C ILE A 21 12.60 -7.46 3.17
N LEU A 22 11.73 -8.41 3.54
CA LEU A 22 11.14 -9.37 2.60
C LEU A 22 10.31 -8.66 1.53
N LEU A 23 9.49 -7.67 1.91
CA LEU A 23 8.68 -6.89 0.97
C LEU A 23 9.56 -6.17 -0.04
N VAL A 24 10.66 -5.56 0.40
CA VAL A 24 11.63 -4.90 -0.48
C VAL A 24 12.22 -5.90 -1.47
N ILE A 25 12.64 -7.09 -1.02
CA ILE A 25 13.21 -8.13 -1.90
C ILE A 25 12.17 -8.57 -2.94
N VAL A 26 10.93 -8.82 -2.54
CA VAL A 26 9.84 -9.21 -3.46
C VAL A 26 9.61 -8.12 -4.51
N VAL A 27 9.55 -6.85 -4.10
CA VAL A 27 9.38 -5.72 -5.03
C VAL A 27 10.55 -5.62 -6.02
N LEU A 28 11.78 -5.88 -5.58
CA LEU A 28 12.96 -5.85 -6.44
C LEU A 28 12.97 -7.02 -7.45
N VAL A 29 12.59 -8.22 -7.02
CA VAL A 29 12.56 -9.43 -7.89
C VAL A 29 11.43 -9.34 -8.92
N PHE A 30 10.22 -8.97 -8.49
CA PHE A 30 9.07 -8.87 -9.39
C PHE A 30 9.03 -7.55 -10.17
N GLY A 31 9.71 -6.51 -9.67
CA GLY A 31 9.63 -5.14 -10.16
C GLY A 31 8.33 -4.45 -9.78
N THR A 32 8.38 -3.12 -9.57
CA THR A 32 7.21 -2.30 -9.20
C THR A 32 6.11 -2.30 -10.27
N LYS A 33 6.47 -2.52 -11.55
CA LYS A 33 5.53 -2.47 -12.68
C LYS A 33 4.57 -3.66 -12.70
N LYS A 34 5.06 -4.88 -12.46
CA LYS A 34 4.21 -6.08 -12.33
C LYS A 34 3.38 -6.03 -11.05
N LEU A 35 4.01 -5.62 -9.94
CA LEU A 35 3.34 -5.52 -8.65
C LEU A 35 2.23 -4.46 -8.65
N ARG A 36 2.40 -3.35 -9.39
CA ARG A 36 1.36 -2.33 -9.55
C ARG A 36 0.18 -2.82 -10.39
N ASN A 37 0.42 -3.50 -11.52
CA ASN A 37 -0.68 -4.01 -12.34
C ASN A 37 -1.52 -5.05 -11.57
N VAL A 38 -0.86 -6.06 -10.98
CA VAL A 38 -1.55 -7.08 -10.17
C VAL A 38 -2.14 -6.49 -8.88
N GLY A 39 -1.44 -5.54 -8.26
CA GLY A 39 -1.91 -4.86 -7.06
C GLY A 39 -3.10 -3.93 -7.32
N GLN A 40 -3.25 -3.38 -8.52
CA GLN A 40 -4.42 -2.57 -8.90
C GLN A 40 -5.65 -3.45 -9.10
N ASP A 41 -5.51 -4.62 -9.72
CA ASP A 41 -6.60 -5.59 -9.89
C ASP A 41 -7.05 -6.16 -8.54
N LEU A 42 -6.10 -6.64 -7.73
CA LEU A 42 -6.37 -7.13 -6.38
C LEU A 42 -6.89 -6.03 -5.46
N GLY A 43 -6.33 -4.82 -5.56
CA GLY A 43 -6.73 -3.67 -4.77
C GLY A 43 -8.16 -3.23 -5.06
N SER A 44 -8.59 -3.30 -6.32
CA SER A 44 -9.97 -2.99 -6.70
C SER A 44 -10.97 -4.00 -6.14
N ALA A 45 -10.63 -5.29 -6.18
CA ALA A 45 -11.44 -6.36 -5.59
C ALA A 45 -11.54 -6.22 -4.05
N VAL A 46 -10.41 -5.95 -3.38
CA VAL A 46 -10.37 -5.75 -1.92
C VAL A 46 -11.10 -4.46 -1.51
N LYS A 47 -11.06 -3.41 -2.34
CA LYS A 47 -11.82 -2.17 -2.12
C LYS A 47 -13.32 -2.44 -2.15
N GLY A 48 -13.83 -3.13 -3.17
CA GLY A 48 -15.25 -3.52 -3.25
C GLY A 48 -15.68 -4.41 -2.10
N PHE A 49 -14.82 -5.34 -1.65
CA PHE A 49 -15.08 -6.16 -0.47
C PHE A 49 -15.15 -5.32 0.81
N LYS A 50 -14.21 -4.39 1.02
CA LYS A 50 -14.20 -3.50 2.19
C LYS A 50 -15.39 -2.55 2.19
N ASP A 51 -15.77 -2.04 1.02
CA ASP A 51 -16.93 -1.17 0.83
C ASP A 51 -18.24 -1.94 1.09
N GLY A 52 -18.35 -3.19 0.64
CA GLY A 52 -19.49 -4.07 0.91
C GLY A 52 -19.62 -4.45 2.39
N VAL A 53 -18.49 -4.77 3.05
CA VAL A 53 -18.47 -5.09 4.49
C VAL A 53 -18.71 -3.86 5.36
N LYS A 54 -18.28 -2.66 4.93
CA LYS A 54 -18.62 -1.39 5.61
C LYS A 54 -20.05 -0.93 5.34
N GLY A 55 -20.61 -1.27 4.18
CA GLY A 55 -21.94 -0.83 3.72
C GLY A 55 -23.12 -1.36 4.52
N GLU A 56 -22.93 -2.39 5.36
CA GLU A 56 -23.98 -2.88 6.28
C GLU A 56 -24.08 -2.09 7.59
N GLY A 57 -23.16 -1.15 7.88
CA GLY A 57 -23.10 -0.43 9.17
C GLY A 57 -23.07 1.10 9.10
N GLU A 58 -22.63 1.70 8.00
CA GLU A 58 -22.51 3.17 7.93
C GLU A 58 -22.56 3.61 6.46
N ALA A 59 -23.73 4.08 6.02
CA ALA A 59 -23.86 4.80 4.77
C ALA A 59 -23.14 6.16 4.91
N GLU A 60 -22.42 6.56 3.86
CA GLU A 60 -21.76 7.86 3.65
C GLU A 60 -20.31 8.02 4.16
N ALA A 61 -19.35 7.74 3.27
CA ALA A 61 -18.19 8.61 3.03
C ALA A 61 -17.35 8.06 1.86
N LYS A 62 -17.72 8.40 0.63
CA LYS A 62 -16.82 8.27 -0.52
C LYS A 62 -15.80 9.41 -0.50
N PRO A 63 -14.48 9.16 -0.53
CA PRO A 63 -13.57 10.00 -1.27
C PRO A 63 -13.49 9.44 -2.69
N GLU A 64 -14.13 10.14 -3.62
CA GLU A 64 -13.83 10.03 -5.05
C GLU A 64 -12.49 10.72 -5.30
N THR A 65 -11.38 9.98 -5.19
CA THR A 65 -10.07 10.48 -5.61
C THR A 65 -9.88 10.22 -7.10
N LYS A 66 -10.32 11.22 -7.86
CA LYS A 66 -9.72 11.80 -9.06
C LYS A 66 -8.31 11.27 -9.41
N ALA A 67 -8.21 10.49 -10.48
CA ALA A 67 -7.05 10.35 -11.36
C ALA A 67 -7.61 9.73 -12.65
N ILE A 68 -7.86 10.49 -13.71
CA ILE A 68 -6.85 10.96 -14.67
C ILE A 68 -7.36 12.24 -15.35
N GLU A 69 -6.74 13.38 -15.03
CA GLU A 69 -6.66 14.55 -15.91
C GLU A 69 -5.20 15.02 -15.82
N GLN A 70 -4.35 14.38 -16.63
CA GLN A 70 -3.04 14.91 -16.96
C GLN A 70 -3.22 15.71 -18.25
N LYS A 71 -2.99 17.02 -18.13
CA LYS A 71 -2.75 17.97 -19.20
C LYS A 71 -1.98 17.34 -20.36
N ASP A 72 -2.56 17.42 -21.56
CA ASP A 72 -1.79 17.59 -22.79
C ASP A 72 -2.49 18.68 -23.63
N ASP A 73 -2.53 19.88 -23.04
CA ASP A 73 -2.53 21.11 -23.82
C ASP A 73 -1.12 21.28 -24.38
N SER A 74 -0.86 20.74 -25.57
CA SER A 74 0.19 21.26 -26.44
C SER A 74 -0.46 21.66 -27.76
N LYS A 75 -1.14 22.81 -27.70
CA LYS A 75 -1.49 23.64 -28.85
C LYS A 75 -0.21 24.26 -29.41
N ALA A 76 0.08 23.99 -30.69
CA ALA A 76 0.74 24.90 -31.61
C ALA A 76 0.00 24.81 -32.95
#